data_AF-A0A928PG96-F1
#
_entry.id   AF-A0A928PG96-F1
#
_cell.length_a   1.000
_cell.length_b   1.000
_cell.length_c   1.000
_cell.angle_alpha   90.00
_cell.angle_beta   90.00
_cell.angle_gamma   90.00
#
_symmetry.space_group_name_H-M   'P 1'
#
loop_
_entity.id
_entity.type
_entity.pdbx_description
1 polymer ?
#
loop_
_entity_poly.entity_id
_entity_poly.type
_entity_poly.pdbx_seq_one_letter_code
_entity_poly.pdbx_strand_id
1 'polypeptide(L)'
;MLNIISICVAAVVSSVFAVLLKKQNAEYSLILSICGITLIVTYLISSVVIAITDIKEIFSNSSLSLSYLEILLKCVGICFITEFTCDCCKDASQNALSYAVLLSGRLCVLITSLPLFKEFLSLALNITVGAV
;
A
#
# COMPACT_ATOMS: atom_id res chain seq x y z
N MET A 1 8.24 -5.36 17.94
CA MET A 1 9.22 -4.50 17.24
C MET A 1 9.46 -5.03 15.85
N LEU A 2 9.31 -4.18 14.84
CA LEU A 2 9.62 -4.52 13.45
C LEU A 2 11.14 -4.68 13.31
N ASN A 3 11.65 -5.91 13.29
CA ASN A 3 13.04 -6.15 12.95
C ASN A 3 13.19 -6.03 11.44
N ILE A 4 13.39 -4.80 10.95
CA ILE A 4 13.62 -4.50 9.53
C ILE A 4 14.76 -5.36 8.94
N ILE A 5 15.71 -5.73 9.81
CA ILE A 5 16.82 -6.64 9.52
C ILE A 5 16.33 -8.03 9.08
N SER A 6 15.31 -8.62 9.72
CA SER A 6 14.83 -9.96 9.34
C SER A 6 14.10 -9.94 7.99
N ILE A 7 13.38 -8.86 7.70
CA ILE A 7 12.68 -8.65 6.43
C ILE A 7 13.70 -8.47 5.30
N CYS A 8 14.73 -7.64 5.51
CA CYS A 8 15.81 -7.46 4.54
C CYS A 8 16.56 -8.78 4.29
N VAL A 9 16.86 -9.56 5.33
CA VAL A 9 17.51 -10.86 5.19
C VAL A 9 16.62 -11.85 4.44
N ALA A 10 15.33 -11.92 4.74
CA ALA A 10 14.38 -12.77 4.01
C ALA A 10 14.27 -12.38 2.52
N ALA A 11 14.29 -11.08 2.21
CA ALA A 11 14.28 -10.56 0.83
C ALA A 11 15.58 -10.87 0.06
N VAL A 12 16.74 -10.77 0.72
CA VAL A 12 18.02 -11.13 0.10
C VAL A 12 18.10 -12.64 -0.12
N VAL A 13 17.64 -13.46 0.83
CA VAL A 13 17.61 -14.92 0.67
C VAL A 13 16.65 -15.32 -0.45
N SER A 14 15.44 -14.76 -0.51
CA SER A 14 14.48 -15.10 -1.58
C SER A 14 14.99 -14.69 -2.97
N SER A 15 15.61 -13.52 -3.10
CA SER A 15 16.18 -13.05 -4.38
C SER A 15 17.39 -13.88 -4.83
N VAL A 16 18.26 -14.29 -3.91
CA VAL A 16 19.38 -15.19 -4.20
C VAL A 16 18.89 -16.56 -4.67
N PHE A 17 17.87 -17.13 -4.01
CA PHE A 17 17.23 -18.38 -4.44
C PHE A 17 16.53 -18.24 -5.81
N ALA A 18 15.86 -17.12 -6.08
CA ALA A 18 15.21 -16.86 -7.36
C ALA A 18 16.22 -16.76 -8.53
N VAL A 19 17.39 -16.15 -8.29
CA VAL A 19 18.48 -16.02 -9.27
C VAL A 19 19.20 -17.35 -9.51
N LEU A 20 19.43 -18.15 -8.45
CA LEU A 20 20.05 -19.48 -8.56
C LEU A 20 19.21 -20.45 -9.40
N LEU A 21 17.88 -20.41 -9.28
CA LEU A 21 16.98 -21.26 -10.08
C LEU A 21 16.81 -20.78 -11.53
N LYS A 22 17.07 -19.50 -11.83
CA LYS A 22 17.00 -18.92 -13.19
C LYS A 22 17.95 -19.58 -14.17
N LYS A 23 19.03 -20.20 -13.67
CA LYS A 23 20.05 -20.86 -14.48
C LYS A 23 19.59 -22.18 -15.10
N GLN A 24 18.49 -22.76 -14.64
CA GLN A 24 18.04 -24.10 -15.04
C GLN A 24 16.74 -24.11 -15.86
N ASN A 25 15.80 -23.17 -15.65
CA ASN A 25 14.62 -22.92 -16.49
C ASN A 25 13.99 -21.53 -16.17
N ALA A 26 13.74 -20.69 -17.18
CA ALA A 26 13.24 -19.32 -17.00
C ALA A 26 11.83 -19.24 -16.37
N GLU A 27 10.96 -20.22 -16.63
CA GLU A 27 9.58 -20.22 -16.13
C GLU A 27 9.49 -20.53 -14.62
N TYR A 28 10.36 -21.40 -14.11
CA TYR A 28 10.41 -21.73 -12.68
C TYR A 28 10.98 -20.57 -11.84
N SER A 29 11.84 -19.75 -12.41
CA SER A 29 12.40 -18.56 -11.72
C SER A 29 11.33 -17.49 -11.47
N LEU A 30 10.38 -17.32 -12.39
CA LEU A 30 9.27 -16.38 -12.24
C LEU A 30 8.32 -16.80 -11.11
N ILE A 31 7.95 -18.08 -11.09
CA ILE A 31 7.08 -18.65 -10.04
C ILE A 31 7.74 -18.53 -8.67
N LEU A 32 9.05 -18.80 -8.58
CA LEU A 32 9.78 -18.69 -7.31
C LEU A 32 9.89 -17.23 -6.82
N SER A 33 10.08 -16.27 -7.73
CA SER A 33 10.12 -14.84 -7.41
C SER A 33 8.78 -14.37 -6.85
N ILE A 34 7.67 -14.76 -7.48
CA ILE A 34 6.31 -14.42 -7.02
C ILE A 34 6.01 -15.07 -5.67
N CYS A 35 6.41 -16.33 -5.45
CA CYS A 35 6.32 -16.99 -4.15
C CYS A 35 7.15 -16.28 -3.07
N GLY A 36 8.36 -15.82 -3.39
CA GLY A 36 9.21 -15.09 -2.45
C GLY A 36 8.61 -13.73 -2.07
N ILE A 37 8.11 -12.99 -3.07
CA ILE A 37 7.46 -11.70 -2.91
C ILE A 37 6.18 -11.81 -2.08
N THR A 38 5.33 -12.81 -2.34
CA THR A 38 4.08 -13.03 -1.59
C THR A 38 4.33 -13.38 -0.12
N LEU A 39 5.36 -14.18 0.19
CA LEU A 39 5.76 -14.53 1.56
C LEU A 39 6.25 -13.32 2.36
N ILE A 40 7.04 -12.45 1.74
CA ILE A 40 7.54 -11.23 2.37
C ILE A 40 6.39 -10.27 2.67
N VAL A 41 5.45 -10.13 1.74
CA VAL A 41 4.30 -9.22 1.92
C VAL A 41 3.32 -9.71 2.99
N THR A 42 3.10 -11.02 3.13
CA THR A 42 2.27 -11.54 4.23
C THR A 42 2.89 -11.22 5.60
N TYR A 43 4.21 -11.24 5.71
CA TYR A 43 4.92 -10.89 6.94
C TYR A 43 4.82 -9.39 7.26
N LEU A 44 4.94 -8.54 6.24
CA LEU A 44 4.79 -7.08 6.37
C LEU A 44 3.39 -6.67 6.82
N ILE A 45 2.35 -7.31 6.26
CA ILE A 45 0.94 -7.00 6.58
C ILE A 45 0.64 -7.15 8.07
N SER A 46 1.13 -8.21 8.72
CA SER A 46 0.91 -8.42 10.16
C SER A 46 1.46 -7.26 11.02
N SER A 47 2.56 -6.66 10.60
CA SER A 47 3.17 -5.55 11.33
C SER A 47 2.47 -4.21 11.07
N VAL A 48 1.99 -4.00 9.84
CA VAL A 48 1.21 -2.82 9.47
C VAL A 48 -0.12 -2.80 10.23
N VAL A 49 -0.77 -3.95 10.41
CA VAL A 49 -2.02 -4.06 11.20
C VAL A 49 -1.82 -3.59 12.64
N ILE A 50 -0.70 -3.95 13.29
CA ILE A 50 -0.38 -3.53 14.66
C ILE A 50 -0.16 -2.00 14.73
N ALA A 51 0.58 -1.43 13.77
CA ALA A 51 0.78 0.02 13.72
C ALA A 51 -0.54 0.80 13.51
N ILE A 52 -1.45 0.25 12.70
CA ILE A 52 -2.78 0.83 12.47
C ILE A 52 -3.62 0.79 13.74
N THR A 53 -3.58 -0.30 14.52
CA THR A 53 -4.32 -0.39 15.78
C THR A 53 -3.82 0.63 16.80
N ASP A 54 -2.51 0.82 16.91
CA ASP A 54 -1.91 1.81 17.82
C ASP A 54 -2.32 3.24 17.43
N ILE A 55 -2.28 3.55 16.14
CA ILE A 55 -2.73 4.85 15.60
C ILE A 55 -4.22 5.08 15.91
N LYS A 56 -5.05 4.05 15.78
CA LYS A 56 -6.49 4.15 16.04
C LYS A 56 -6.79 4.35 17.53
N GLU A 57 -6.00 3.74 18.41
CA GLU A 57 -6.10 3.90 19.85
C GLU A 57 -5.70 5.31 20.30
N ILE A 58 -4.62 5.87 19.75
CA ILE A 58 -4.21 7.27 19.97
C ILE A 58 -5.33 8.22 19.50
N PHE A 59 -5.92 7.95 18.33
CA PHE A 59 -6.99 8.80 17.80
C PHE A 59 -8.29 8.69 18.58
N SER A 60 -8.61 7.54 19.16
CA SER A 60 -9.80 7.37 20.01
C SER A 60 -9.76 8.23 21.28
N ASN A 61 -8.56 8.59 21.74
CA ASN A 61 -8.34 9.48 22.89
C ASN A 61 -8.34 10.97 22.50
N SER A 62 -8.38 11.28 21.21
CA SER A 62 -8.39 12.65 20.69
C SER A 62 -9.72 12.99 20.03
N SER A 63 -10.19 14.22 20.19
CA SER A 63 -11.45 14.75 19.63
C SER A 63 -11.42 15.02 18.12
N LEU A 64 -10.62 14.25 17.36
CA LEU A 64 -10.59 14.28 15.90
C LEU A 64 -11.58 13.26 15.35
N SER A 65 -12.36 13.64 14.34
CA SER A 65 -13.31 12.72 13.71
C SER A 65 -12.57 11.56 13.04
N LEU A 66 -12.79 10.35 13.56
CA LEU A 66 -12.26 9.07 13.05
C LEU A 66 -12.43 8.90 11.53
N SER A 67 -13.42 9.56 10.93
CA SER A 67 -13.64 9.59 9.48
C SER A 67 -12.44 10.07 8.67
N TYR A 68 -11.69 11.09 9.11
CA TYR A 68 -10.52 11.57 8.36
C TYR A 68 -9.40 10.53 8.33
N LEU A 69 -9.16 9.87 9.46
CA LEU A 69 -8.15 8.83 9.58
C LEU A 69 -8.50 7.63 8.72
N GLU A 70 -9.78 7.23 8.70
CA GLU A 70 -10.24 6.11 7.87
C GLU A 70 -10.03 6.39 6.37
N ILE A 71 -10.33 7.62 5.91
CA ILE A 71 -10.13 7.99 4.51
C ILE A 71 -8.64 8.02 4.15
N LEU A 72 -7.81 8.60 5.02
CA LEU A 72 -6.37 8.68 4.80
C LEU A 72 -5.75 7.28 4.74
N LEU A 73 -6.15 6.40 5.65
CA LEU A 73 -5.67 5.01 5.68
C LEU A 73 -6.13 4.22 4.44
N LYS A 74 -7.36 4.43 3.97
CA LYS A 74 -7.86 3.84 2.71
C LYS A 74 -7.02 4.30 1.52
N CYS A 75 -6.72 5.59 1.40
CA CYS A 75 -5.88 6.11 0.32
C CYS A 75 -4.47 5.49 0.34
N VAL A 76 -3.82 5.44 1.49
CA VAL A 76 -2.47 4.85 1.64
C VAL A 76 -2.50 3.36 1.31
N GLY A 77 -3.51 2.63 1.78
CA GLY A 77 -3.68 1.21 1.49
C GLY A 77 -3.85 0.93 -0.01
N ILE A 78 -4.69 1.71 -0.69
CA ILE A 78 -4.87 1.59 -2.15
C ILE A 78 -3.53 1.85 -2.87
N CYS A 79 -2.82 2.92 -2.52
CA CYS A 79 -1.54 3.25 -3.14
C CYS A 79 -0.53 2.10 -3.01
N PHE A 80 -0.37 1.57 -1.79
CA PHE A 80 0.57 0.48 -1.51
C PHE A 80 0.25 -0.79 -2.30
N ILE A 81 -1.02 -1.22 -2.32
CA ILE A 81 -1.44 -2.41 -3.07
C ILE A 81 -1.22 -2.22 -4.58
N THR A 82 -1.49 -1.02 -5.09
CA THR A 82 -1.33 -0.72 -6.52
C THR A 82 0.14 -0.76 -6.92
N GLU A 83 1.02 -0.11 -6.14
CA GLU A 83 2.47 -0.11 -6.38
C GLU A 83 3.04 -1.52 -6.34
N PHE A 84 2.66 -2.28 -5.31
CA PHE A 84 3.09 -3.66 -5.15
C PHE A 84 2.69 -4.54 -6.35
N THR A 85 1.44 -4.42 -6.80
CA THR A 85 0.94 -5.17 -7.96
C THR A 85 1.65 -4.75 -9.24
N CYS A 86 1.89 -3.44 -9.41
CA CYS A 86 2.61 -2.88 -10.55
C CYS A 86 4.03 -3.43 -10.64
N ASP A 87 4.75 -3.51 -9.53
CA ASP A 87 6.12 -4.02 -9.49
C ASP A 87 6.16 -5.53 -9.72
N CYS A 88 5.20 -6.29 -9.19
CA CYS A 88 5.04 -7.71 -9.53
C CYS A 88 4.81 -7.93 -11.04
N CYS A 89 3.99 -7.08 -11.69
CA CYS A 89 3.75 -7.15 -13.13
C CYS A 89 4.99 -6.77 -13.96
N LYS A 90 5.83 -5.85 -13.48
CA LYS A 90 7.12 -5.50 -14.12
C LYS A 90 8.11 -6.65 -14.04
N ASP A 91 8.19 -7.33 -12.89
CA ASP A 91 9.05 -8.50 -12.72
C ASP A 91 8.64 -9.66 -13.64
N ALA A 92 7.34 -9.76 -13.96
CA ALA A 92 6.81 -10.68 -14.97
C ALA A 92 7.04 -10.24 -16.42
N SER A 93 7.82 -9.17 -16.67
CA SER A 93 8.07 -8.56 -17.98
C SER A 93 6.81 -8.02 -18.70
N GLN A 94 5.70 -7.85 -17.98
CA GLN A 94 4.42 -7.37 -18.51
C GLN A 94 4.20 -5.87 -18.24
N ASN A 95 4.96 -5.03 -18.93
CA ASN A 95 4.93 -3.56 -18.72
C ASN A 95 3.58 -2.91 -19.06
N ALA A 96 2.87 -3.40 -20.09
CA ALA A 96 1.56 -2.86 -20.46
C ALA A 96 0.50 -3.07 -19.36
N LEU A 97 0.54 -4.22 -18.70
CA LEU A 97 -0.37 -4.58 -17.62
C LEU A 97 -0.06 -3.78 -16.35
N SER A 98 1.23 -3.64 -16.04
CA SER A 98 1.73 -2.79 -14.95
C SER A 98 1.23 -1.34 -15.09
N TYR A 99 1.30 -0.77 -16.29
CA TYR A 99 0.83 0.60 -16.54
C TYR A 99 -0.70 0.73 -16.35
N ALA A 100 -1.48 -0.25 -16.82
CA ALA A 100 -2.93 -0.25 -16.65
C ALA A 100 -3.35 -0.29 -15.17
N VAL A 101 -2.68 -1.13 -14.36
CA VAL A 101 -2.91 -1.24 -12.92
C VAL A 101 -2.56 0.08 -12.21
N LEU A 102 -1.41 0.67 -12.55
CA LEU A 102 -0.94 1.91 -11.93
C LEU A 102 -1.86 3.10 -12.25
N LEU A 103 -2.37 3.18 -13.48
CA LEU A 103 -3.37 4.17 -13.87
C LEU A 103 -4.69 3.98 -13.09
N SER A 104 -5.14 2.74 -12.95
CA SER A 104 -6.35 2.40 -12.18
C SER A 104 -6.24 2.81 -10.71
N GLY A 105 -5.11 2.53 -10.04
CA GLY A 105 -4.92 2.94 -8.66
C GLY A 105 -4.91 4.46 -8.46
N ARG A 106 -4.27 5.20 -9.37
CA ARG A 106 -4.31 6.68 -9.34
C ARG A 106 -5.73 7.22 -9.46
N LEU A 107 -6.55 6.64 -10.34
CA LEU A 107 -7.96 7.00 -10.48
C LEU A 107 -8.76 6.67 -9.21
N CYS A 108 -8.55 5.50 -8.60
CA CYS A 108 -9.20 5.13 -7.35
C CYS A 108 -8.85 6.08 -6.19
N VAL A 109 -7.58 6.48 -6.06
CA VAL A 109 -7.15 7.45 -5.04
C VAL A 109 -7.80 8.82 -5.29
N LEU A 110 -7.92 9.24 -6.56
CA LEU A 110 -8.58 10.50 -6.91
C LEU A 110 -10.08 10.48 -6.54
N ILE A 111 -10.78 9.38 -6.79
CA ILE A 111 -12.20 9.21 -6.38
C ILE A 111 -12.33 9.18 -4.85
N THR A 112 -11.40 8.51 -4.17
CA THR A 112 -11.41 8.36 -2.70
C THR A 112 -11.05 9.66 -1.97
N SER A 113 -10.29 10.56 -2.61
CA SER A 113 -9.98 11.88 -2.05
C SER A 113 -11.08 12.92 -2.27
N LEU A 114 -12.03 12.69 -3.18
CA LEU A 114 -13.18 13.55 -3.43
C LEU A 114 -14.03 13.90 -2.17
N PRO A 115 -14.38 12.95 -1.27
CA PRO A 115 -15.10 13.27 -0.03
C PRO A 115 -14.32 14.22 0.88
N LEU A 116 -12.97 14.17 0.91
CA LEU A 116 -12.16 15.10 1.70
C LEU A 116 -12.31 16.54 1.18
N PHE A 117 -12.34 16.74 -0.14
CA PHE A 117 -12.55 18.06 -0.73
C PHE A 117 -13.94 18.62 -0.40
N LYS A 118 -14.98 17.77 -0.34
CA LYS A 118 -16.34 18.19 0.05
C LYS A 118 -16.41 18.65 1.49
N GLU A 119 -15.82 17.88 2.41
CA GLU A 119 -15.71 18.24 3.83
C GLU A 119 -14.92 19.54 4.02
N PHE A 120 -13.81 19.71 3.31
CA PHE A 120 -13.01 20.93 3.38
C PHE A 120 -13.80 22.17 2.89
N LEU A 121 -14.54 22.03 1.78
CA LEU A 121 -15.35 23.12 1.24
C LEU A 121 -16.52 23.49 2.15
N SER A 122 -17.19 22.51 2.77
CA SER A 122 -18.28 22.79 3.71
C SER A 122 -17.79 23.51 4.96
N LEU A 123 -16.62 23.13 5.47
CA LEU A 123 -15.99 23.78 6.62
C LEU A 123 -15.58 25.23 6.28
N ALA A 124 -14.96 25.45 5.11
CA ALA A 124 -14.63 26.79 4.63
C ALA A 124 -15.86 27.69 4.46
N LEU A 125 -16.94 27.17 3.86
CA LEU A 125 -18.19 27.93 3.69
C LEU A 125 -18.85 28.29 5.01
N ASN A 126 -18.85 27.37 5.98
CA ASN A 126 -19.44 27.61 7.30
C ASN A 126 -18.70 28.73 8.06
N ILE A 127 -17.37 28.81 7.93
CA ILE A 127 -16.58 29.90 8.50
C ILE A 127 -16.88 31.24 7.83
N THR A 128 -17.14 31.26 6.51
CA THR A 128 -17.44 32.51 5.79
C THR A 128 -18.88 33.02 5.98
N VAL A 129 -19.85 32.13 6.23
CA VAL A 129 -21.26 32.52 6.44
C VAL A 129 -21.55 32.85 7.91
N GLY A 130 -20.79 32.31 8.87
CA GLY A 130 -20.89 32.68 10.29
C GLY A 130 -20.30 34.05 10.67
N ALA A 131 -19.77 34.81 9.70
CA ALA A 131 -19.20 36.15 9.89
C ALA A 131 -20.09 37.29 9.35
N VAL A 132 -21.34 36.98 8.95
CA VAL A 132 -22.37 37.94 8.53
C VAL A 132 -23.61 37.75 9.40
#